data_AF-A0A1I1Q223-F1
#
_entry.id   AF-A0A1I1Q223-F1
#
_cell.length_a   1.000
_cell.length_b   1.000
_cell.length_c   1.000
_cell.angle_alpha   90.00
_cell.angle_beta   90.00
_cell.angle_gamma   90.00
#
_symmetry.space_group_name_H-M   'P 1'
#
loop_
_entity.id
_entity.type
_entity.pdbx_description
1 polymer ?
#
loop_
_entity_poly.entity_id
_entity_poly.type
_entity_poly.pdbx_seq_one_letter_code
_entity_poly.pdbx_strand_id
1 'polypeptide(L)'
;MTEENPTTVAPGMQATLRYTLALEDGTVVETTEGFDPLTFTVGDGTLIEGLEAVVRGLAPGDRECLQIDPREGFGYPDVGNIHFVERDRFPDDVDPQPGLIVGFSVPNGEEVPGTILDIQGDQVRVDFNHPLAGHTLTFDVEVVAVEPAPEDA
;
A
#
# COMPACT_ATOMS: atom_id res chain seq x y z
N MET A 1 14.44 32.34 24.25
CA MET A 1 13.59 32.72 23.09
C MET A 1 14.52 32.70 21.91
N THR A 2 14.66 31.61 21.17
CA THR A 2 13.58 30.85 20.52
C THR A 2 14.01 29.38 20.35
N GLU A 3 13.27 28.45 20.96
CA GLU A 3 13.29 27.03 20.58
C GLU A 3 12.33 26.91 19.40
N GLU A 4 12.84 27.04 18.19
CA GLU A 4 12.10 26.71 16.97
C GLU A 4 12.54 25.31 16.57
N ASN A 5 11.85 24.30 17.08
CA ASN A 5 11.91 22.97 16.49
C ASN A 5 10.72 22.87 15.52
N PRO A 6 10.86 23.22 14.23
CA PRO A 6 9.97 22.65 13.24
C PRO A 6 10.38 21.19 13.13
N THR A 7 9.71 20.30 13.88
CA THR A 7 9.88 18.85 13.73
C THR A 7 9.25 18.48 12.38
N THR A 8 9.94 18.78 11.28
CA THR A 8 9.56 18.34 9.95
C THR A 8 9.80 16.84 9.85
N VAL A 9 8.99 16.14 9.06
CA VAL A 9 9.13 14.71 8.80
C VAL A 9 10.55 14.42 8.25
N ALA A 10 11.33 13.65 9.00
CA ALA A 10 12.71 13.28 8.70
C ALA A 10 12.97 11.81 9.06
N PRO A 11 13.92 11.13 8.38
CA PRO A 11 14.23 9.73 8.68
C PRO A 11 14.67 9.54 10.13
N GLY A 12 14.13 8.51 10.80
CA GLY A 12 14.31 8.26 12.24
C GLY A 12 13.32 8.99 13.14
N MET A 13 12.34 9.71 12.59
CA MET A 13 11.22 10.28 13.35
C MET A 13 9.96 9.44 13.17
N GLN A 14 9.10 9.45 14.19
CA GLN A 14 7.77 8.87 14.14
C GLN A 14 6.79 9.93 13.64
N ALA A 15 6.21 9.72 12.47
CA ALA A 15 5.23 10.61 11.89
C ALA A 15 3.84 9.98 12.03
N THR A 16 2.89 10.76 12.54
CA THR A 16 1.48 10.44 12.55
C THR A 16 0.82 11.23 11.45
N LEU A 17 0.28 10.55 10.45
CA LEU A 17 -0.40 11.18 9.34
C LEU A 17 -1.70 10.47 9.00
N ARG A 18 -2.56 11.22 8.36
CA ARG A 18 -3.76 10.71 7.70
C ARG A 18 -3.51 10.73 6.22
N TYR A 19 -3.99 9.71 5.55
CA TYR A 19 -3.90 9.63 4.12
C TYR A 19 -5.15 9.03 3.50
N THR A 20 -5.39 9.39 2.25
CA THR A 20 -6.46 8.88 1.41
C THR A 20 -5.87 8.53 0.06
N LEU A 21 -6.01 7.25 -0.31
CA LEU A 21 -5.71 6.71 -1.62
C LEU A 21 -7.01 6.62 -2.41
N ALA A 22 -7.09 7.39 -3.49
CA ALA A 22 -8.16 7.30 -4.46
C ALA A 22 -7.60 6.90 -5.84
N LEU A 23 -8.37 6.15 -6.62
CA LEU A 23 -8.09 5.89 -8.02
C LEU A 23 -8.30 7.17 -8.86
N GLU A 24 -7.72 7.20 -10.05
CA GLU A 24 -7.94 8.29 -11.03
C GLU A 24 -9.43 8.52 -11.37
N ASP A 25 -10.26 7.47 -11.27
CA ASP A 25 -11.73 7.55 -11.41
C ASP A 25 -12.44 8.23 -10.23
N GLY A 26 -11.71 8.62 -9.17
CA GLY A 26 -12.27 9.21 -7.94
C GLY A 26 -12.78 8.19 -6.93
N THR A 27 -12.58 6.89 -7.18
CA THR A 27 -12.94 5.83 -6.23
C THR A 27 -11.91 5.79 -5.10
N VAL A 28 -12.33 6.13 -3.88
CA VAL A 28 -11.49 5.97 -2.68
C VAL A 28 -11.29 4.48 -2.42
N VAL A 29 -10.03 4.04 -2.46
CA VAL A 29 -9.67 2.63 -2.23
C VAL A 29 -9.32 2.41 -0.78
N GLU A 30 -8.53 3.33 -0.21
CA GLU A 30 -8.09 3.26 1.17
C GLU A 30 -8.09 4.67 1.75
N THR A 31 -8.55 4.82 2.99
CA THR A 31 -8.49 6.10 3.69
C THR A 31 -8.35 5.89 5.18
N THR A 32 -7.50 6.68 5.80
CA THR A 32 -7.41 6.84 7.26
C THR A 32 -8.14 8.11 7.71
N GLU A 33 -8.81 8.83 6.80
CA GLU A 33 -9.70 9.94 7.13
C GLU A 33 -10.95 9.38 7.86
N GLY A 34 -11.17 9.85 9.09
CA GLY A 34 -12.25 9.34 9.96
C GLY A 34 -11.89 8.11 10.79
N PHE A 35 -10.69 7.53 10.60
CA PHE A 35 -10.13 6.47 11.42
C PHE A 35 -8.94 6.99 12.27
N ASP A 36 -8.35 6.09 13.05
CA ASP A 36 -7.09 6.34 13.75
C ASP A 36 -5.99 6.69 12.74
N PRO A 37 -5.23 7.78 12.97
CA PRO A 37 -4.17 8.19 12.06
C PRO A 37 -3.06 7.13 12.02
N LEU A 38 -2.48 6.93 10.86
CA LEU A 38 -1.37 5.99 10.70
C LEU A 38 -0.13 6.59 11.33
N THR A 39 0.45 5.87 12.29
CA THR A 39 1.72 6.23 12.92
C THR A 39 2.78 5.25 12.47
N PHE A 40 3.86 5.76 11.88
CA PHE A 40 4.98 4.96 11.39
C PHE A 40 6.30 5.70 11.64
N THR A 41 7.40 4.95 11.52
CA THR A 41 8.75 5.50 11.60
C THR A 41 9.27 5.78 10.19
N VAL A 42 9.61 7.04 9.91
CA VAL A 42 10.16 7.47 8.63
C VAL A 42 11.51 6.80 8.43
N GLY A 43 11.72 6.15 7.29
CA GLY A 43 12.96 5.45 6.96
C GLY A 43 13.06 4.01 7.49
N ASP A 44 12.01 3.49 8.14
CA ASP A 44 11.94 2.06 8.54
C ASP A 44 11.53 1.14 7.38
N GLY A 45 11.13 1.71 6.24
CA GLY A 45 10.63 0.95 5.09
C GLY A 45 9.20 0.43 5.27
N THR A 46 8.49 0.88 6.31
CA THR A 46 7.07 0.57 6.52
C THR A 46 6.19 1.21 5.44
N LEU A 47 6.55 2.40 4.97
CA LEU A 47 5.90 3.07 3.85
C LEU A 47 6.69 2.88 2.57
N ILE A 48 5.98 2.84 1.46
CA ILE A 48 6.59 2.82 0.14
C ILE A 48 7.39 4.10 -0.09
N GLU A 49 8.50 3.97 -0.81
CA GLU A 49 9.46 5.07 -1.03
C GLU A 49 8.80 6.31 -1.64
N GLY A 50 7.81 6.13 -2.52
CA GLY A 50 7.05 7.22 -3.12
C GLY A 50 6.27 8.03 -2.09
N LEU A 51 5.51 7.36 -1.21
CA LEU A 51 4.76 8.01 -0.14
C LEU A 51 5.69 8.68 0.88
N GLU A 52 6.78 8.01 1.25
CA GLU A 52 7.76 8.56 2.18
C GLU A 52 8.41 9.83 1.63
N ALA A 53 8.72 9.86 0.33
CA ALA A 53 9.30 11.03 -0.32
C ALA A 53 8.35 12.24 -0.33
N VAL A 54 7.05 12.02 -0.46
CA VAL A 54 6.01 13.07 -0.39
C VAL A 54 5.95 13.70 0.99
N VAL A 55 5.91 12.88 2.04
CA VAL A 55 5.72 13.40 3.39
C VAL A 55 6.99 14.01 3.96
N ARG A 56 8.16 13.66 3.40
CA ARG A 56 9.45 14.14 3.84
C ARG A 56 9.57 15.66 3.69
N GLY A 57 9.84 16.33 4.80
CA GLY A 57 9.97 17.79 4.85
C GLY A 57 8.66 18.53 5.13
N LEU A 58 7.52 17.84 5.19
CA LEU A 58 6.27 18.43 5.68
C LEU A 58 6.34 18.67 7.18
N ALA A 59 5.62 19.68 7.65
CA ALA A 59 5.48 20.00 9.07
C ALA A 59 4.13 19.49 9.60
N PRO A 60 3.97 19.28 10.92
CA PRO A 60 2.69 18.92 11.49
C PRO A 60 1.63 19.99 11.22
N GLY A 61 0.49 19.57 10.69
CA GLY A 61 -0.60 20.41 10.21
C GLY A 61 -0.57 20.70 8.70
N ASP A 62 0.51 20.35 8.00
CA ASP A 62 0.56 20.45 6.54
C ASP A 62 -0.22 19.30 5.90
N ARG A 63 -0.90 19.64 4.81
CA ARG A 63 -1.61 18.71 3.94
C ARG A 63 -1.13 18.88 2.52
N GLU A 64 -0.82 17.77 1.89
CA GLU A 64 -0.38 17.71 0.50
C GLU A 64 -1.18 16.66 -0.26
N CYS A 65 -1.48 16.94 -1.52
CA CYS A 65 -2.17 16.01 -2.40
C CYS A 65 -1.36 15.82 -3.67
N LEU A 66 -0.95 14.58 -3.94
CA LEU A 66 -0.12 14.22 -5.08
C LEU A 66 -0.66 13.00 -5.79
N GLN A 67 -0.40 12.91 -7.08
CA GLN A 67 -0.65 11.70 -7.84
C GLN A 67 0.60 10.83 -7.77
N ILE A 68 0.44 9.64 -7.20
CA ILE A 68 1.47 8.61 -7.15
C ILE A 68 1.32 7.77 -8.41
N ASP A 69 2.34 7.82 -9.26
CA ASP A 69 2.46 6.92 -10.38
C ASP A 69 2.50 5.47 -9.87
N PRO A 70 1.95 4.51 -10.63
CA PRO A 70 1.98 3.11 -10.23
C PRO A 70 3.41 2.62 -9.91
N ARG A 71 4.46 3.16 -10.57
CA ARG A 71 5.87 2.83 -10.25
C ARG A 71 6.28 3.16 -8.81
N GLU A 72 5.76 4.24 -8.27
CA GLU A 72 6.11 4.77 -6.94
C GLU A 72 5.09 4.33 -5.88
N GLY A 73 3.94 3.81 -6.33
CA GLY A 73 2.86 3.22 -5.57
C GLY A 73 2.98 1.70 -5.41
N PHE A 74 1.99 0.99 -5.92
CA PHE A 74 1.88 -0.48 -5.83
C PHE A 74 2.65 -1.24 -6.93
N GLY A 75 3.46 -0.54 -7.73
CA GLY A 75 4.13 -1.09 -8.91
C GLY A 75 3.21 -1.16 -10.13
N TYR A 76 3.78 -1.64 -11.25
CA TYR A 76 2.99 -2.12 -12.37
C TYR A 76 2.62 -3.59 -12.15
N PRO A 77 1.53 -4.08 -12.78
CA PRO A 77 1.26 -5.50 -12.81
C PRO A 77 2.44 -6.19 -13.47
N ASP A 78 3.15 -6.99 -12.68
CA ASP A 78 4.32 -7.71 -13.12
C ASP A 78 3.88 -9.08 -13.60
N VAL A 79 4.28 -9.44 -14.82
CA VAL A 79 4.01 -10.76 -15.39
C VAL A 79 4.72 -11.84 -14.56
N GLY A 80 5.78 -11.46 -13.82
CA GLY A 80 6.47 -12.32 -12.86
C GLY A 80 5.64 -12.67 -11.62
N ASN A 81 4.64 -11.86 -11.25
CA ASN A 81 3.69 -12.16 -10.16
C ASN A 81 2.55 -13.08 -10.61
N ILE A 82 2.60 -13.59 -11.84
CA ILE A 82 1.70 -14.65 -12.30
C ILE A 82 2.31 -15.99 -11.89
N HIS A 83 1.69 -16.63 -10.93
CA HIS A 83 2.11 -17.94 -10.45
C HIS A 83 1.20 -19.04 -10.97
N PHE A 84 1.78 -20.22 -11.16
CA PHE A 84 1.03 -21.44 -11.44
C PHE A 84 0.72 -22.12 -10.11
N VAL A 85 -0.56 -22.14 -9.76
CA VAL A 85 -1.08 -22.77 -8.55
C VAL A 85 -1.76 -24.07 -8.96
N GLU A 86 -1.45 -25.18 -8.28
CA GLU A 86 -2.15 -26.44 -8.53
C GLU A 86 -3.61 -26.31 -8.14
N ARG A 87 -4.52 -26.86 -8.95
CA ARG A 87 -5.97 -26.82 -8.69
C ARG A 87 -6.31 -27.41 -7.31
N ASP A 88 -5.54 -28.38 -6.84
CA ASP A 88 -5.69 -29.04 -5.53
C ASP A 88 -5.37 -28.12 -4.34
N ARG A 89 -4.69 -26.98 -4.57
CA ARG A 89 -4.45 -25.96 -3.53
C ARG A 89 -5.66 -25.07 -3.29
N PHE A 90 -6.60 -25.04 -4.23
CA PHE A 90 -7.84 -24.32 -4.05
C PHE A 90 -8.75 -25.16 -3.15
N PRO A 91 -9.48 -24.54 -2.21
CA PRO A 91 -10.47 -25.26 -1.41
C PRO A 91 -11.52 -25.89 -2.32
N ASP A 92 -12.02 -27.08 -1.99
CA ASP A 92 -13.01 -27.82 -2.80
C ASP A 92 -14.30 -27.03 -3.09
N ASP A 93 -14.60 -26.00 -2.29
CA ASP A 93 -15.76 -25.12 -2.46
C ASP A 93 -15.56 -24.04 -3.53
N VAL A 94 -14.31 -23.79 -3.95
CA VAL A 94 -13.95 -22.81 -4.97
C VAL A 94 -13.62 -23.53 -6.28
N ASP A 95 -14.48 -23.35 -7.28
CA ASP A 95 -14.17 -23.78 -8.64
C ASP A 95 -13.33 -22.70 -9.34
N PRO A 96 -12.03 -22.93 -9.60
CA PRO A 96 -11.22 -21.94 -10.30
C PRO A 96 -11.77 -21.77 -11.71
N GLN A 97 -12.05 -20.52 -12.09
CA GLN A 97 -12.49 -20.15 -13.44
C GLN A 97 -11.72 -18.92 -13.91
N PRO A 98 -11.32 -18.84 -15.19
CA PRO A 98 -10.68 -17.63 -15.71
C PRO A 98 -11.59 -16.41 -15.50
N GLY A 99 -11.03 -15.35 -14.91
CA GLY A 99 -11.72 -14.14 -14.48
C GLY A 99 -12.22 -14.15 -13.03
N LEU A 100 -12.13 -15.27 -12.31
CA LEU A 100 -12.48 -15.34 -10.89
C LEU A 100 -11.38 -14.72 -10.03
N ILE A 101 -11.77 -13.91 -9.04
CA ILE A 101 -10.87 -13.33 -8.03
C ILE A 101 -11.03 -14.14 -6.75
N VAL A 102 -9.92 -14.68 -6.24
CA VAL A 102 -9.88 -15.51 -5.03
C VAL A 102 -8.89 -14.88 -4.05
N GLY A 103 -9.28 -14.71 -2.79
CA GLY A 103 -8.35 -14.26 -1.74
C GLY A 103 -7.41 -15.39 -1.32
N PHE A 104 -6.10 -15.17 -1.42
CA PHE A 104 -5.08 -16.12 -0.98
C PHE A 104 -4.36 -15.57 0.26
N SER A 105 -4.24 -16.39 1.28
CA SER A 105 -3.37 -16.07 2.42
C SER A 105 -1.91 -16.34 2.05
N VAL A 106 -1.10 -15.29 1.98
CA VAL A 106 0.35 -15.41 1.79
C VAL A 106 1.06 -15.72 3.11
N PRO A 107 2.28 -16.29 3.09
CA PRO A 107 3.02 -16.64 4.31
C PRO A 107 3.31 -15.46 5.25
N ASN A 108 3.15 -14.22 4.78
CA ASN A 108 3.26 -13.01 5.61
C ASN A 108 2.01 -12.75 6.48
N GLY A 109 0.97 -13.60 6.37
CA GLY A 109 -0.30 -13.47 7.11
C GLY A 109 -1.31 -12.52 6.48
N GLU A 110 -0.95 -11.88 5.37
CA GLU A 110 -1.83 -10.99 4.61
C GLU A 110 -2.69 -11.79 3.62
N GLU A 111 -3.91 -11.31 3.38
CA GLU A 111 -4.78 -11.84 2.33
C GLU A 111 -4.61 -11.00 1.07
N VAL A 112 -4.08 -11.60 0.02
CA VAL A 112 -3.90 -10.95 -1.28
C VAL A 112 -4.93 -11.48 -2.28
N PRO A 113 -5.60 -10.62 -3.05
CA PRO A 113 -6.49 -11.07 -4.12
C PRO A 113 -5.65 -11.65 -5.27
N GLY A 114 -5.97 -12.87 -5.68
CA GLY A 114 -5.42 -13.53 -6.85
C GLY A 114 -6.47 -13.67 -7.94
N THR A 115 -6.21 -13.13 -9.13
CA THR A 115 -7.12 -13.24 -10.28
C THR A 115 -6.71 -14.42 -11.15
N ILE A 116 -7.64 -15.35 -11.40
CA ILE A 116 -7.37 -16.50 -12.26
C ILE A 116 -7.35 -16.02 -13.71
N LEU A 117 -6.21 -16.15 -14.38
CA LEU A 117 -6.07 -15.77 -15.79
C LEU A 117 -6.48 -16.90 -16.73
N ASP A 118 -6.01 -18.12 -16.44
CA ASP A 118 -6.15 -19.26 -17.34
C ASP A 118 -5.99 -20.57 -16.56
N ILE A 119 -6.58 -21.65 -17.07
CA ILE A 119 -6.52 -22.97 -16.45
C ILE A 119 -5.95 -23.96 -17.46
N GLN A 120 -4.80 -24.54 -17.11
CA GLN A 120 -4.05 -25.48 -17.92
C GLN A 120 -4.03 -26.86 -17.25
N GLY A 121 -5.14 -27.61 -17.40
CA GLY A 121 -5.30 -28.92 -16.79
C GLY A 121 -5.35 -28.84 -15.27
N ASP A 122 -4.34 -29.40 -14.60
CA ASP A 122 -4.17 -29.40 -13.14
C ASP A 122 -3.50 -28.13 -12.60
N GLN A 123 -3.00 -27.24 -13.47
CA GLN A 123 -2.37 -25.98 -13.08
C GLN A 123 -3.24 -24.79 -13.46
N VAL A 124 -3.39 -23.85 -12.52
CA VAL A 124 -4.16 -22.61 -12.69
C VAL A 124 -3.17 -21.45 -12.69
N ARG A 125 -3.19 -20.61 -13.73
CA ARG A 125 -2.46 -19.34 -13.74
C ARG A 125 -3.24 -18.33 -12.91
N VAL A 126 -2.63 -17.90 -11.82
CA VAL A 126 -3.18 -16.90 -10.92
C VAL A 126 -2.26 -15.68 -10.96
N ASP A 127 -2.85 -14.55 -11.26
CA ASP A 127 -2.23 -13.24 -11.16
C ASP A 127 -2.36 -12.74 -9.72
N PHE A 128 -1.24 -12.61 -9.01
CA PHE A 128 -1.19 -12.09 -7.65
C PHE A 128 -0.86 -10.60 -7.61
N ASN A 129 -1.03 -9.88 -8.72
CA ASN A 129 -0.80 -8.45 -8.69
C ASN A 129 -1.84 -7.77 -7.82
N HIS A 130 -1.40 -6.74 -7.10
CA HIS A 130 -2.30 -5.91 -6.33
C HIS A 130 -3.35 -5.31 -7.28
N PRO A 131 -4.64 -5.23 -6.90
CA PRO A 131 -5.69 -4.70 -7.77
C PRO A 131 -5.45 -3.22 -8.16
N LEU A 132 -4.57 -2.55 -7.43
CA LEU A 132 -4.14 -1.17 -7.69
C LEU A 132 -2.81 -1.07 -8.46
N ALA A 133 -2.14 -2.19 -8.71
CA ALA A 133 -0.91 -2.20 -9.49
C ALA A 133 -1.22 -1.75 -10.93
N GLY A 134 -0.44 -0.80 -11.43
CA GLY A 134 -0.62 -0.22 -12.76
C GLY A 134 -1.63 0.92 -12.85
N HIS A 135 -2.34 1.23 -11.77
CA HIS A 135 -3.23 2.39 -11.71
C HIS A 135 -2.55 3.58 -11.05
N THR A 136 -2.81 4.78 -11.59
CA THR A 136 -2.38 6.02 -10.96
C THR A 136 -3.30 6.31 -9.78
N LEU A 137 -2.73 6.52 -8.61
CA LEU A 137 -3.46 6.80 -7.39
C LEU A 137 -3.28 8.26 -6.99
N THR A 138 -4.35 8.92 -6.59
CA THR A 138 -4.28 10.19 -5.87
C THR A 138 -4.06 9.89 -4.40
N PHE A 139 -2.89 10.29 -3.90
CA PHE A 139 -2.51 10.23 -2.50
C PHE A 139 -2.67 11.61 -1.88
N ASP A 140 -3.69 11.75 -1.04
CA ASP A 140 -3.89 12.93 -0.21
C ASP A 140 -3.37 12.60 1.19
N VAL A 141 -2.42 13.38 1.70
CA VAL A 141 -1.78 13.15 2.99
C VAL A 141 -1.80 14.40 3.84
N GLU A 142 -2.09 14.21 5.12
CA GLU A 142 -2.14 15.25 6.15
C GLU A 142 -1.28 14.81 7.33
N VAL A 143 -0.22 15.57 7.59
CA VAL A 143 0.64 15.31 8.75
C VAL A 143 -0.09 15.81 9.99
N VAL A 144 -0.42 14.90 10.90
CA VAL A 144 -1.12 15.24 12.14
C VAL A 144 -0.11 15.63 13.22
N ALA A 145 0.94 14.82 13.39
CA ALA A 145 1.99 15.04 14.38
C ALA A 145 3.31 14.42 13.92
N VAL A 146 4.42 14.97 14.40
CA VAL A 146 5.76 14.40 14.18
C VAL A 146 6.49 14.42 15.51
N GLU A 147 6.97 13.26 15.92
CA GLU A 147 7.64 13.02 17.19
C GLU A 147 8.95 12.25 16.94
N PRO A 148 9.95 12.35 17.82
CA PRO A 148 11.14 11.50 17.73
C PRO A 148 10.72 10.03 17.88
N ALA A 149 11.16 9.17 16.96
CA ALA A 149 10.84 7.75 17.07
C ALA A 149 11.42 7.20 18.38
N PRO A 150 10.70 6.33 19.10
CA PRO A 150 11.27 5.65 20.25
C PRO A 150 12.48 4.83 19.76
N GLU A 151 13.69 5.22 20.18
CA GLU A 151 14.88 4.38 20.01
C GLU A 151 14.60 3.07 20.75
N ASP A 152 14.34 1.99 20.00
CA ASP A 152 14.33 0.65 20.57
C ASP A 152 15.76 0.38 21.08
N ALA A 153 15.91 0.35 22.40
CA ALA A 153 17.17 0.27 23.13
C ALA A 153 17.76 -1.15 23.15
#